data_AF-A0A7C5EW29-F1
#
_entry.id   AF-A0A7C5EW29-F1
#
_cell.length_a   1.000
_cell.length_b   1.000
_cell.length_c   1.000
_cell.angle_alpha   90.00
_cell.angle_beta   90.00
_cell.angle_gamma   90.00
#
_symmetry.space_group_name_H-M   'P 1'
#
loop_
_entity.id
_entity.type
_entity.pdbx_description
1 polymer ?
#
loop_
_entity_poly.entity_id
_entity_poly.type
_entity_poly.pdbx_seq_one_letter_code
_entity_poly.pdbx_strand_id
1 'polypeptide(L)'
;MATIRIIKGRIYYQFIFKGVKCTEKAGLAATPDNVKQARKFVKLIDAEIANGVFQYEKYFPHGAKIGIFAPKLEDPPFNRYFADWMAGKVLKETTRRNWESVFWKHLYPF
;
A
#
# COMPACT_ATOMS: atom_id res chain seq x y z
N MET A 1 6.95 0.83 21.17
CA MET A 1 8.19 1.63 21.07
C MET A 1 8.95 1.22 19.84
N ALA A 2 9.10 2.17 18.95
CA ALA A 2 9.87 2.14 17.74
C ALA A 2 11.34 2.39 18.10
N THR A 3 12.25 1.75 17.39
CA THR A 3 13.69 1.82 17.61
C THR A 3 14.42 1.91 16.27
N ILE A 4 15.70 2.26 16.34
CA ILE A 4 16.59 2.31 15.17
C ILE A 4 17.59 1.18 15.27
N ARG A 5 17.82 0.52 14.14
CA ARG A 5 18.87 -0.48 14.00
C ARG A 5 19.81 -0.06 12.86
N ILE A 6 21.11 -0.26 13.07
CA ILE A 6 22.13 -0.05 12.03
C ILE A 6 22.57 -1.43 11.53
N ILE A 7 22.45 -1.67 10.23
CA ILE A 7 22.84 -2.94 9.59
C ILE A 7 23.67 -2.60 8.36
N LYS A 8 24.92 -3.10 8.31
CA LYS A 8 25.87 -2.85 7.20
C LYS A 8 25.98 -1.36 6.84
N GLY A 9 26.09 -0.50 7.86
CA GLY A 9 26.21 0.95 7.68
C GLY A 9 24.95 1.69 7.22
N ARG A 10 23.78 1.02 7.21
CA ARG A 10 22.49 1.62 6.85
C ARG A 10 21.51 1.62 8.01
N ILE A 11 20.65 2.63 8.04
CA ILE A 11 19.65 2.84 9.08
C ILE A 11 18.37 2.07 8.73
N TYR A 12 17.80 1.40 9.74
CA TYR A 12 16.52 0.70 9.70
C TYR A 12 15.63 1.16 10.85
N TYR A 13 14.35 1.37 10.57
CA TYR A 13 13.31 1.64 11.54
C TYR A 13 12.64 0.33 11.94
N GLN A 14 12.60 0.04 13.24
CA GLN A 14 11.92 -1.14 13.79
C GLN A 14 10.77 -0.69 14.68
N PHE A 15 9.56 -1.16 14.41
CA PHE A 15 8.37 -0.82 15.20
C PHE A 15 7.31 -1.90 15.07
N ILE A 16 6.27 -1.83 15.91
CA ILE A 16 5.12 -2.72 15.84
C ILE A 16 3.93 -1.86 15.41
N PHE A 17 3.25 -2.26 14.34
CA PHE A 17 2.03 -1.61 13.86
C PHE A 17 0.96 -2.67 13.60
N LYS A 18 -0.25 -2.47 14.15
CA LYS A 18 -1.36 -3.44 14.08
C LYS A 18 -0.94 -4.88 14.42
N GLY A 19 -0.11 -5.04 15.47
CA GLY A 19 0.38 -6.35 15.93
C GLY A 19 1.50 -6.99 15.08
N VAL A 20 1.90 -6.37 13.98
CA VAL A 20 2.93 -6.88 13.07
C VAL A 20 4.24 -6.13 13.28
N LYS A 21 5.35 -6.88 13.37
CA LYS A 21 6.69 -6.31 13.44
C LYS A 21 7.12 -5.79 12.07
N CYS A 22 7.41 -4.50 12.00
CA CYS A 22 7.89 -3.80 10.81
C CYS A 22 9.40 -3.55 10.95
N THR A 23 10.16 -3.74 9.87
CA THR A 23 11.59 -3.39 9.81
C THR A 23 11.85 -2.78 8.45
N GLU A 24 11.81 -1.46 8.39
CA GLU A 24 11.86 -0.70 7.15
C GLU A 24 13.20 0.01 6.98
N LYS A 25 13.69 0.06 5.76
CA LYS A 25 14.93 0.75 5.41
C LYS A 25 14.68 2.26 5.40
N ALA A 26 15.55 3.03 6.04
CA ALA A 26 15.48 4.49 5.98
C ALA A 26 16.04 5.06 4.67
N GLY A 27 16.78 4.26 3.88
CA GLY A 27 17.52 4.75 2.70
C GLY A 27 18.79 5.55 3.05
N LEU A 28 19.02 5.86 4.32
CA LEU A 28 20.13 6.68 4.80
C LEU A 28 21.34 5.83 5.25
N ALA A 29 22.54 6.34 4.96
CA ALA A 29 23.77 5.87 5.58
C ALA A 29 23.81 6.25 7.06
N ALA A 30 24.46 5.44 7.88
CA ALA A 30 24.57 5.62 9.33
C ALA A 30 25.62 6.69 9.71
N THR A 31 25.39 7.93 9.29
CA THR A 31 26.15 9.10 9.76
C THR A 31 25.54 9.65 11.05
N PRO A 32 26.29 10.37 11.90
CA PRO A 32 25.76 10.95 13.14
C PRO A 32 24.51 11.82 12.94
N ASP A 33 24.51 12.66 11.89
CA ASP A 33 23.38 13.53 11.56
C ASP A 33 22.14 12.74 11.11
N ASN A 34 22.34 11.74 10.24
CA ASN A 34 21.25 10.86 9.79
C ASN A 34 20.67 10.05 10.95
N VAL A 35 21.51 9.59 11.88
CA VAL A 35 21.05 8.90 13.09
C VAL A 35 20.25 9.84 13.99
N LYS A 36 20.66 11.11 14.14
CA LYS A 36 19.89 12.12 14.89
C LYS A 36 18.53 12.38 14.25
N GLN A 37 18.46 12.53 12.93
CA GLN A 37 17.20 12.68 12.21
C GLN A 37 16.32 11.44 12.32
N ALA A 38 16.89 10.25 12.14
CA ALA A 38 16.20 8.99 12.31
C ALA A 38 15.58 8.86 13.71
N ARG A 39 16.27 9.30 14.78
CA ARG A 39 15.73 9.27 16.16
C ARG A 39 14.51 10.16 16.33
N LYS A 40 14.49 11.32 15.68
CA LYS A 40 13.30 12.19 15.67
C LYS A 40 12.14 11.52 14.94
N PHE A 41 12.42 10.92 13.78
CA PHE A 41 11.40 10.23 12.99
C PHE A 41 10.79 9.03 13.73
N VAL A 42 11.61 8.22 14.41
CA VAL A 42 11.13 7.12 15.25
C VAL A 42 10.21 7.59 16.38
N LYS A 43 10.53 8.71 17.03
CA LYS A 43 9.63 9.31 18.04
C LYS A 43 8.30 9.76 17.44
N LEU A 44 8.33 10.32 16.24
CA LEU A 44 7.12 10.72 15.52
C LEU A 44 6.24 9.51 15.17
N ILE A 45 6.83 8.43 14.65
CA ILE A 45 6.12 7.16 14.41
C ILE A 45 5.47 6.66 15.69
N ASP A 46 6.20 6.61 16.80
CA ASP A 46 5.65 6.14 18.08
C ASP A 46 4.46 6.98 18.55
N ALA A 47 4.56 8.31 18.43
CA ALA A 47 3.47 9.22 18.79
C ALA A 47 2.23 9.03 17.89
N GLU A 48 2.42 8.89 16.59
CA GLU A 48 1.30 8.67 15.66
C GLU A 48 0.64 7.31 15.84
N ILE A 49 1.42 6.27 16.14
CA ILE A 49 0.89 4.94 16.43
C ILE A 49 0.08 4.99 17.74
N ALA A 50 0.59 5.67 18.78
CA ALA A 50 -0.12 5.84 20.03
C ALA A 50 -1.44 6.63 19.87
N ASN A 51 -1.45 7.65 19.01
CA ASN A 51 -2.63 8.45 18.69
C ASN A 51 -3.58 7.75 17.69
N GLY A 52 -3.21 6.60 17.13
CA GLY A 52 -4.02 5.88 16.14
C GLY A 52 -4.10 6.55 14.76
N VAL A 53 -3.29 7.57 14.49
CA VAL A 53 -3.28 8.32 13.22
C VAL A 53 -2.19 7.88 12.25
N PHE A 54 -1.33 6.94 12.67
CA PHE A 54 -0.23 6.45 11.85
C PHE A 54 -0.74 5.74 10.58
N GLN A 55 -0.29 6.23 9.42
CA GLN A 55 -0.61 5.65 8.12
C GLN A 55 0.66 5.09 7.48
N TYR A 56 0.78 3.75 7.49
CA TYR A 56 1.98 3.05 7.04
C TYR A 56 2.39 3.40 5.60
N GLU A 57 1.44 3.44 4.68
CA GLU A 57 1.65 3.70 3.25
C GLU A 57 2.21 5.10 2.96
N LYS A 58 1.89 6.10 3.79
CA LYS A 58 2.40 7.46 3.64
C LYS A 58 3.89 7.55 3.90
N TYR A 59 4.39 6.79 4.88
CA TYR A 59 5.80 6.79 5.26
C TYR A 59 6.64 5.78 4.48
N PHE A 60 6.03 4.64 4.13
CA PHE A 60 6.72 3.53 3.49
C PHE A 60 5.97 3.06 2.23
N PRO A 61 5.89 3.89 1.17
CA PRO A 61 5.16 3.56 -0.07
C PRO A 61 5.76 2.36 -0.83
N HIS A 62 7.03 2.07 -0.60
CA HIS A 62 7.71 0.89 -1.15
C HIS A 62 8.22 -0.03 -0.03
N GLY A 63 7.58 0.04 1.14
CA GLY A 63 7.98 -0.74 2.31
C GLY A 63 7.68 -2.23 2.15
N ALA A 64 8.45 -3.06 2.85
CA ALA A 64 8.33 -4.52 2.74
C ALA A 64 6.97 -5.05 3.22
N LYS A 65 6.26 -4.29 4.05
CA LYS A 65 4.94 -4.65 4.60
C LYS A 65 3.77 -3.87 3.99
N ILE A 66 3.95 -3.15 2.88
CA ILE A 66 2.87 -2.38 2.28
C ILE A 66 1.66 -3.26 1.92
N GLY A 67 1.87 -4.45 1.35
CA GLY A 67 0.77 -5.36 1.01
C GLY A 67 -0.03 -5.90 2.22
N ILE A 68 0.46 -5.72 3.45
CA ILE A 68 -0.26 -6.11 4.68
C ILE A 68 -1.13 -4.97 5.18
N PHE A 69 -0.67 -3.72 5.04
CA PHE A 69 -1.30 -2.55 5.66
C PHE A 69 -1.98 -1.62 4.68
N ALA A 70 -1.64 -1.71 3.38
CA ALA A 70 -2.39 -1.06 2.35
C ALA A 70 -3.85 -1.49 2.50
N PRO A 71 -4.81 -0.56 2.31
CA PRO A 71 -6.19 -0.96 2.19
C PRO A 71 -6.23 -2.08 1.17
N LYS A 72 -6.93 -3.18 1.50
CA LYS A 72 -7.36 -4.10 0.45
C LYS A 72 -8.18 -3.20 -0.47
N LEU A 73 -7.61 -2.82 -1.61
CA LEU A 73 -8.42 -2.45 -2.75
C LEU A 73 -9.26 -3.70 -2.95
N GLU A 74 -10.49 -3.67 -2.45
CA GLU A 74 -11.47 -4.68 -2.85
C GLU A 74 -11.40 -4.65 -4.36
N ASP A 75 -11.06 -5.80 -4.96
CA ASP A 75 -11.04 -5.91 -6.40
C ASP A 75 -12.38 -5.35 -6.87
N PRO A 76 -12.38 -4.34 -7.77
CA PRO A 76 -13.62 -3.75 -8.21
C PRO A 76 -14.51 -4.91 -8.65
N PRO A 77 -15.80 -4.90 -8.27
CA PRO A 77 -16.68 -6.00 -8.62
C PRO A 77 -16.58 -6.25 -10.12
N PHE A 78 -16.63 -7.52 -10.54
CA PHE A 78 -16.24 -7.90 -11.91
C PHE A 78 -16.97 -7.10 -13.01
N ASN A 79 -18.18 -6.62 -12.72
CA ASN A 79 -18.92 -5.68 -13.56
C ASN A 79 -18.23 -4.33 -13.78
N ARG A 80 -17.61 -3.75 -12.75
CA ARG A 80 -16.87 -2.50 -12.83
C ARG A 80 -15.59 -2.68 -13.64
N TYR A 81 -14.87 -3.78 -13.39
CA TYR A 81 -13.72 -4.15 -14.22
C TYR A 81 -14.12 -4.31 -15.70
N PHE A 82 -15.21 -5.03 -15.99
CA PHE A 82 -15.70 -5.23 -17.35
C PHE A 82 -16.08 -3.90 -18.02
N ALA A 83 -16.75 -3.00 -17.31
CA ALA A 83 -17.14 -1.69 -17.83
C ALA A 83 -15.91 -0.82 -18.18
N ASP A 84 -14.93 -0.74 -17.27
CA ASP A 84 -13.69 0.02 -17.49
C ASP A 84 -12.87 -0.58 -18.64
N TRP A 85 -12.83 -1.92 -18.75
CA TRP A 85 -12.21 -2.61 -19.88
C TRP A 85 -12.91 -2.33 -21.21
N MET A 86 -14.24 -2.38 -21.25
CA MET A 86 -15.05 -2.10 -22.45
C MET A 86 -14.92 -0.65 -22.93
N ALA A 87 -14.80 0.30 -22.00
CA ALA A 87 -14.61 1.72 -22.31
C ALA A 87 -13.30 2.00 -23.06
N GLY A 88 -12.25 1.22 -22.78
CA GLY A 88 -10.96 1.32 -23.46
C GLY A 88 -10.87 0.62 -24.82
N LYS A 89 -11.93 -0.07 -25.27
CA LYS A 89 -11.93 -0.83 -26.53
C LYS A 89 -12.64 -0.08 -27.65
N VAL A 90 -11.97 -0.01 -28.81
CA VAL A 90 -12.60 0.41 -30.06
C VAL A 90 -13.25 -0.81 -30.69
N LEU A 91 -14.57 -0.93 -30.54
CA LEU A 91 -15.37 -2.04 -31.06
C LEU A 91 -16.46 -1.52 -31.98
N LYS A 92 -16.90 -2.35 -32.94
CA LYS A 92 -18.14 -2.11 -33.68
C LYS A 92 -19.32 -2.19 -32.71
N GLU A 93 -20.33 -1.34 -32.93
CA GLU A 93 -21.53 -1.23 -32.08
C GLU A 93 -22.22 -2.58 -31.85
N THR A 94 -22.30 -3.42 -32.89
CA THR A 94 -22.90 -4.75 -32.81
C THR A 94 -22.11 -5.72 -31.92
N THR A 95 -20.78 -5.68 -32.01
CA THR A 95 -19.89 -6.46 -31.14
C THR A 95 -20.00 -6.01 -29.70
N ARG A 96 -20.01 -4.68 -29.46
CA ARG A 96 -20.16 -4.10 -28.12
C ARG A 96 -21.46 -4.57 -27.46
N ARG A 97 -22.59 -4.41 -28.15
CA ARG A 97 -23.91 -4.83 -27.65
C ARG A 97 -23.99 -6.33 -27.35
N ASN A 98 -23.42 -7.16 -28.23
CA ASN A 98 -23.42 -8.61 -28.01
C ASN A 98 -22.61 -8.98 -26.76
N TRP A 99 -21.42 -8.40 -26.60
CA TRP A 99 -20.53 -8.68 -25.46
C TRP A 99 -21.14 -8.22 -24.14
N GLU A 100 -21.75 -7.03 -24.11
CA GLU A 100 -22.50 -6.56 -22.95
C GLU A 100 -23.67 -7.49 -22.62
N SER A 101 -24.44 -7.92 -23.62
CA SER A 101 -25.56 -8.83 -23.40
C SER A 101 -25.10 -10.19 -22.86
N VAL A 102 -23.99 -10.73 -23.34
CA VAL A 102 -23.45 -12.00 -22.85
C VAL A 102 -22.95 -11.83 -21.41
N PHE A 103 -22.27 -10.72 -21.13
CA PHE A 103 -21.78 -10.41 -19.79
C PHE A 103 -22.91 -10.39 -18.76
N TRP A 104 -23.95 -9.58 -18.99
CA TRP A 104 -25.06 -9.43 -18.04
C TRP A 104 -25.97 -10.65 -17.95
N LYS A 105 -26.12 -11.44 -19.02
CA LYS A 105 -27.00 -12.62 -19.01
C LYS A 105 -26.34 -13.88 -18.45
N HIS A 106 -25.03 -14.03 -18.63
CA HIS A 106 -24.36 -15.31 -18.38
C HIS A 106 -23.17 -15.21 -17.41
N LEU A 107 -22.46 -14.08 -17.37
CA LEU A 107 -21.24 -13.94 -16.57
C LEU A 107 -21.47 -13.19 -15.25
N TYR A 108 -22.48 -12.33 -15.19
CA TYR A 108 -22.91 -11.66 -13.97
C TYR A 108 -24.44 -11.74 -13.80
N PRO A 109 -25.02 -12.94 -13.64
CA PRO A 109 -26.44 -13.11 -13.40
C PRO A 109 -26.75 -12.72 -11.95
N PHE A 110 -27.02 -11.45 -11.72
CA PHE A 110 -27.57 -10.90 -10.48
C PHE A 110 -28.68 -9.91 -10.81
#